data_AF-A0A8J6PCA2-F1
#
_entry.id   AF-A0A8J6PCA2-F1
#
_cell.length_a   1.000
_cell.length_b   1.000
_cell.length_c   1.000
_cell.angle_alpha   90.00
_cell.angle_beta   90.00
_cell.angle_gamma   90.00
#
_symmetry.space_group_name_H-M   'P 1'
#
loop_
_entity.id
_entity.type
_entity.pdbx_description
1 polymer ?
#
loop_
_entity_poly.entity_id
_entity_poly.type
_entity_poly.pdbx_seq_one_letter_code
_entity_poly.pdbx_strand_id
1 'polypeptide(L)'
;MRSIAGILRVLIEFLVLWLSSALAILVLDRLLDGLALEAVDWGVGQLLTLPAALEMALVFGVLNTVLWPVIMRSMSWIGPVLLFLFVFIVGGAIMLLTLYLVPAASVDRPIDAFIMAGLVSLSSSVVSGAIASRSDTAYRLMQVRRQRFRLRRRGIRADATPGMLCIQIDGLGYDVLRRAIADGVTPALGRLVRETHRLMPWYTDWSSQTGATQLGVLHGCNNNVPAFRWYDKVTGKIAVFSNPRDNEDREMERSELRGLLAVDGASRGNLFTGGADDNVLVVSRMRGA
;
A
#
# COMPACT_ATOMS: atom_id res chain seq x y z
N MET A 1 21.93 1.68 -4.88
CA MET A 1 22.74 2.14 -3.73
C MET A 1 21.77 2.79 -2.74
N ARG A 2 21.62 2.23 -1.53
CA ARG A 2 20.78 2.88 -0.49
C ARG A 2 21.56 4.12 -0.02
N SER A 3 20.93 5.30 -0.01
CA SER A 3 21.56 6.50 0.52
C SER A 3 21.88 6.31 2.00
N ILE A 4 22.92 6.99 2.51
CA ILE A 4 23.31 6.96 3.93
C ILE A 4 22.09 7.26 4.83
N ALA A 5 21.24 8.21 4.41
CA ALA A 5 19.98 8.53 5.09
C ALA A 5 19.02 7.33 5.19
N GLY A 6 18.98 6.45 4.19
CA GLY A 6 18.16 5.23 4.22
C GLY A 6 18.68 4.19 5.21
N ILE A 7 20.00 4.08 5.37
CA ILE A 7 20.61 3.19 6.37
C ILE A 7 20.35 3.71 7.78
N LEU A 8 20.59 5.01 7.99
CA LEU A 8 20.36 5.65 9.28
C LEU A 8 18.90 5.51 9.74
N ARG A 9 17.95 5.70 8.82
CA ARG A 9 16.53 5.53 9.11
C ARG A 9 16.20 4.11 9.58
N VAL A 10 16.68 3.09 8.88
CA VAL A 10 16.44 1.68 9.25
C VAL A 10 17.05 1.37 10.62
N LEU A 11 18.24 1.93 10.91
CA LEU A 11 18.88 1.76 12.21
C LEU A 11 18.08 2.41 13.34
N ILE A 12 17.54 3.61 13.13
CA ILE A 12 16.66 4.28 14.09
C ILE A 12 15.38 3.47 14.31
N GLU A 13 14.72 3.02 13.24
CA GLU A 13 13.51 2.19 13.34
C GLU A 13 13.79 0.89 14.12
N PHE A 14 14.92 0.25 13.87
CA PHE A 14 15.37 -0.94 14.61
C PHE A 14 15.59 -0.64 16.10
N LEU A 15 16.33 0.43 16.43
CA LEU A 15 16.60 0.81 17.82
C LEU A 15 15.31 1.12 18.59
N VAL A 16 14.39 1.86 17.97
CA VAL A 16 13.09 2.20 18.58
C VAL A 16 12.28 0.93 18.86
N LEU A 17 12.17 0.04 17.88
CA LEU A 17 11.44 -1.21 18.06
C LEU A 17 12.10 -2.09 19.13
N TRP A 18 13.41 -2.27 19.07
CA TRP A 18 14.16 -3.08 20.02
C TRP A 18 14.01 -2.57 21.47
N LEU A 19 14.23 -1.28 21.70
CA LEU A 19 14.08 -0.68 23.03
C LEU A 19 12.64 -0.72 23.53
N SER A 20 11.66 -0.50 22.65
CA SER A 20 10.24 -0.59 23.02
C SER A 20 9.82 -2.02 23.41
N SER A 21 10.35 -3.03 22.71
CA SER A 21 10.13 -4.44 23.03
C SER A 21 10.80 -4.83 24.34
N ALA A 22 12.04 -4.38 24.59
CA ALA A 22 12.72 -4.60 25.86
C ALA A 22 11.96 -3.97 27.03
N LEU A 23 11.46 -2.75 26.85
CA LEU A 23 10.61 -2.08 27.83
C LEU A 23 9.31 -2.86 28.09
N ALA A 24 8.66 -3.37 27.04
CA ALA A 24 7.46 -4.19 27.19
C ALA A 24 7.74 -5.47 28.00
N ILE A 25 8.86 -6.15 27.73
CA ILE A 25 9.28 -7.34 28.48
C ILE A 25 9.53 -7.01 29.95
N LEU A 26 10.21 -5.89 30.26
CA LEU A 26 10.43 -5.44 31.65
C LEU A 26 9.14 -5.08 32.39
N VAL A 27 8.14 -4.53 31.70
CA VAL A 27 6.84 -4.24 32.30
C VAL A 27 6.08 -5.54 32.57
N LEU A 28 6.14 -6.50 31.64
CA LEU A 28 5.48 -7.79 31.78
C LEU A 28 6.10 -8.66 32.88
N ASP A 29 7.42 -8.65 33.03
CA ASP A 29 8.15 -9.28 34.13
C ASP A 29 7.64 -8.81 35.50
N ARG A 30 7.29 -7.52 35.64
CA ARG A 30 6.72 -6.98 36.89
C ARG A 30 5.23 -7.22 37.07
N LEU A 31 4.49 -7.48 35.99
CA LEU A 31 3.04 -7.58 36.00
C LEU A 31 2.55 -9.04 36.09
N LEU A 32 3.37 -9.99 35.62
CA LEU A 32 3.04 -11.41 35.54
C LEU A 32 3.90 -12.20 36.54
N ASP A 33 3.26 -12.78 37.55
CA ASP A 33 3.93 -13.53 38.63
C ASP A 33 4.62 -14.84 38.19
N GLY A 34 4.49 -15.24 36.91
CA GLY A 34 5.07 -16.49 36.36
C GLY A 34 6.27 -16.28 35.43
N LEU A 35 6.87 -15.08 35.47
CA LEU A 35 8.01 -14.67 34.65
C LEU A 35 9.14 -14.22 35.57
N ALA A 36 10.31 -14.83 35.42
CA ALA A 36 11.52 -14.38 36.10
C ALA A 36 12.62 -14.15 35.08
N LEU A 37 12.96 -12.89 34.84
CA LEU A 37 14.20 -12.51 34.16
C LEU A 37 15.39 -12.74 35.09
N GLU A 38 16.46 -13.37 34.57
CA GLU A 38 17.68 -13.53 35.34
C GLU A 38 18.33 -12.17 35.60
N ALA A 39 18.69 -11.94 36.86
CA ALA A 39 19.43 -10.76 37.29
C ALA A 39 20.89 -10.90 36.86
N VAL A 40 21.33 -10.10 35.88
CA VAL A 40 22.73 -10.04 35.45
C VAL A 40 23.35 -8.75 35.98
N ASP A 41 24.34 -8.87 36.87
CA ASP A 41 25.00 -7.71 37.45
C ASP A 41 26.04 -7.13 36.48
N TRP A 42 25.66 -6.02 35.83
CA TRP A 42 26.55 -5.21 34.97
C TRP A 42 27.23 -4.07 35.76
N GLY A 43 27.18 -4.08 37.10
CA GLY A 43 27.71 -3.00 37.94
C GLY A 43 26.84 -1.74 37.93
N VAL A 44 25.62 -1.82 37.40
CA VAL A 44 24.63 -0.74 37.38
C VAL A 44 23.47 -1.14 38.30
N GLY A 45 23.60 -0.79 39.58
CA GLY A 45 22.64 -1.14 40.62
C GLY A 45 21.20 -0.73 40.26
N GLN A 46 20.24 -1.55 40.69
CA GLN A 46 18.78 -1.49 40.49
C GLN A 46 18.19 -1.94 39.13
N LEU A 47 18.99 -2.12 38.07
CA LEU A 47 18.49 -2.57 36.75
C LEU A 47 19.02 -3.96 36.35
N LEU A 48 19.06 -4.89 37.30
CA LEU A 48 19.64 -6.23 37.12
C LEU A 48 18.97 -7.05 36.00
N THR A 49 17.69 -6.80 35.69
CA THR A 49 16.95 -7.52 34.63
C THR A 49 17.00 -6.85 33.26
N LEU A 50 17.57 -5.64 33.15
CA LEU A 50 17.66 -4.88 31.90
C LEU A 50 18.49 -5.59 30.82
N PRO A 51 19.68 -6.17 31.12
CA PRO A 51 20.46 -6.89 30.12
C PRO A 51 19.70 -8.08 29.52
N ALA A 52 19.04 -8.88 30.38
CA ALA A 52 18.23 -10.01 29.97
C ALA A 52 17.06 -9.59 29.06
N ALA A 53 16.37 -8.50 29.40
CA ALA A 53 15.28 -7.97 28.59
C ALA A 53 15.75 -7.46 27.22
N LEU A 54 16.93 -6.83 27.14
CA LEU A 54 17.52 -6.38 25.88
C LEU A 54 17.92 -7.55 24.99
N GLU A 55 18.53 -8.59 25.55
CA GLU A 55 18.91 -9.81 24.83
C GLU A 55 17.68 -10.55 24.28
N MET A 56 16.68 -10.77 25.15
CA MET A 56 15.39 -11.37 24.78
C MET A 56 14.70 -10.58 23.66
N ALA A 57 14.60 -9.26 23.78
CA ALA A 57 13.99 -8.41 22.76
C ALA A 57 14.75 -8.46 21.43
N LEU A 58 16.09 -8.57 21.47
CA LEU A 58 16.92 -8.67 20.29
C LEU A 58 16.65 -9.98 19.54
N VAL A 59 16.72 -11.12 20.25
CA VAL A 59 16.53 -12.44 19.65
C VAL A 59 15.09 -12.59 19.15
N PHE A 60 14.10 -12.18 19.94
CA PHE A 60 12.69 -12.17 19.52
C PHE A 60 12.49 -11.32 18.26
N GLY A 61 13.04 -10.10 18.23
CA GLY A 61 12.93 -9.19 17.09
C GLY A 61 13.60 -9.74 15.82
N VAL A 62 14.77 -10.37 15.95
CA VAL A 62 15.49 -11.01 14.84
C VAL A 62 14.69 -12.19 14.29
N LEU A 63 14.23 -13.10 15.15
CA LEU A 63 13.41 -14.25 14.75
C LEU A 63 12.13 -13.79 14.05
N ASN A 64 11.44 -12.80 14.61
CA ASN A 64 10.25 -12.24 14.00
C ASN A 64 10.54 -11.64 12.61
N THR A 65 11.65 -10.90 12.47
CA THR A 65 12.06 -10.30 11.19
C THR A 65 12.40 -11.36 10.13
N VAL A 66 13.04 -12.46 10.52
CA VAL A 66 13.43 -13.56 9.63
C VAL A 66 12.21 -14.40 9.22
N LEU A 67 11.26 -14.62 10.13
CA LEU A 67 10.09 -15.45 9.88
C LEU A 67 8.92 -14.69 9.23
N TRP A 68 8.89 -13.36 9.36
CA TRP A 68 7.83 -12.51 8.79
C TRP A 68 7.59 -12.70 7.28
N PRO A 69 8.62 -12.79 6.40
CA PRO A 69 8.42 -13.07 4.99
C PRO A 69 7.75 -14.41 4.72
N VAL A 70 8.00 -15.42 5.56
CA VAL A 70 7.38 -16.74 5.47
C VAL A 70 5.90 -16.65 5.85
N ILE A 71 5.58 -15.97 6.97
CA ILE A 71 4.21 -15.70 7.41
C ILE A 71 3.42 -14.97 6.31
N MET A 72 4.00 -13.90 5.75
CA MET A 72 3.41 -13.11 4.67
C MET A 72 3.25 -13.89 3.37
N ARG A 73 4.07 -14.91 3.12
CA ARG A 73 3.89 -15.79 1.97
C ARG A 73 2.70 -16.73 2.18
N SER A 74 2.58 -17.29 3.38
CA SER A 74 1.44 -18.13 3.79
C SER A 74 0.11 -17.37 3.75
N MET A 75 0.12 -16.06 3.99
CA MET A 75 -1.06 -15.16 3.83
C MET A 75 -1.78 -15.34 2.50
N SER A 76 -1.02 -15.56 1.42
CA SER A 76 -1.60 -15.65 0.08
C SER A 76 -2.43 -16.91 -0.15
N TRP A 77 -2.36 -17.90 0.75
CA TRP A 77 -3.02 -19.20 0.62
C TRP A 77 -4.22 -19.37 1.55
N ILE A 78 -4.21 -18.74 2.73
CA ILE A 78 -5.13 -19.09 3.84
C ILE A 78 -6.17 -17.99 4.10
N GLY A 79 -5.99 -16.79 3.55
CA GLY A 79 -6.94 -15.67 3.66
C GLY A 79 -6.82 -14.87 4.97
N PRO A 80 -7.47 -13.69 5.08
CA PRO A 80 -7.19 -12.71 6.13
C PRO A 80 -7.59 -13.14 7.54
N VAL A 81 -8.71 -13.85 7.68
CA VAL A 81 -9.27 -14.24 8.99
C VAL A 81 -8.40 -15.28 9.70
N LEU A 82 -7.97 -16.30 8.96
CA LEU A 82 -7.09 -17.33 9.50
C LEU A 82 -5.67 -16.80 9.79
N LEU A 83 -5.24 -15.76 9.08
CA LEU A 83 -3.98 -15.07 9.40
C LEU A 83 -4.01 -14.41 10.76
N PHE A 84 -5.13 -13.78 11.14
CA PHE A 84 -5.26 -13.13 12.45
C PHE A 84 -4.98 -14.14 13.58
N LEU A 85 -5.57 -15.33 13.52
CA LEU A 85 -5.33 -16.40 14.50
C LEU A 85 -3.90 -16.96 14.43
N PHE A 86 -3.38 -17.13 13.22
CA PHE A 86 -2.04 -17.70 12.99
C PHE A 86 -0.91 -16.81 13.54
N VAL A 87 -1.07 -15.49 13.51
CA VAL A 87 -0.07 -14.55 14.05
C VAL A 87 0.16 -14.75 15.54
N PHE A 88 -0.89 -15.02 16.32
CA PHE A 88 -0.72 -15.29 17.77
C PHE A 88 -0.01 -16.62 18.02
N ILE A 89 -0.35 -17.66 17.25
CA ILE A 89 0.30 -18.99 17.34
C ILE A 89 1.79 -18.88 17.00
N VAL A 90 2.12 -18.23 15.89
CA VAL A 90 3.52 -18.06 15.48
C VAL A 90 4.25 -17.13 16.45
N GLY A 91 3.63 -16.05 16.91
CA GLY A 91 4.20 -15.17 17.93
C GLY A 91 4.58 -15.94 19.20
N GLY A 92 3.65 -16.74 19.72
CA GLY A 92 3.89 -17.65 20.86
C GLY A 92 5.03 -18.63 20.61
N ALA A 93 5.06 -19.27 19.44
CA ALA A 93 6.13 -20.19 19.06
C ALA A 93 7.51 -19.50 18.97
N ILE A 94 7.55 -18.28 18.43
CA ILE A 94 8.78 -17.47 18.36
C ILE A 94 9.26 -17.11 19.76
N MET A 95 8.35 -16.76 20.68
CA MET A 95 8.71 -16.46 22.07
C MET A 95 9.25 -17.70 22.80
N LEU A 96 8.60 -18.86 22.64
CA LEU A 96 9.11 -20.11 23.21
C LEU A 96 10.50 -20.46 22.65
N LEU A 97 10.71 -20.26 21.35
CA LEU A 97 12.03 -20.43 20.74
C LEU A 97 13.04 -19.41 21.27
N THR A 98 12.61 -18.18 21.55
CA THR A 98 13.46 -17.14 22.14
C THR A 98 13.90 -17.55 23.55
N LEU A 99 12.97 -18.00 24.39
CA LEU A 99 13.24 -18.53 25.74
C LEU A 99 14.17 -19.76 25.70
N TYR A 100 14.07 -20.59 24.67
CA TYR A 100 14.98 -21.72 24.47
C TYR A 100 16.40 -21.28 24.08
N LEU A 101 16.53 -20.24 23.25
CA LEU A 101 17.82 -19.74 22.77
C LEU A 101 18.53 -18.82 23.76
N VAL A 102 17.75 -18.11 24.58
CA VAL A 102 18.24 -17.13 25.56
C VAL A 102 17.90 -17.66 26.95
N PRO A 103 18.84 -18.34 27.64
CA PRO A 103 18.63 -18.87 28.98
C PRO A 103 18.64 -17.78 30.06
N ALA A 104 18.22 -16.55 29.73
CA ALA A 104 18.17 -15.41 30.64
C ALA A 104 16.75 -15.16 31.19
N ALA A 105 15.79 -16.04 30.90
CA ALA A 105 14.41 -15.92 31.32
C ALA A 105 13.78 -17.30 31.53
N SER A 106 13.17 -17.52 32.69
CA SER A 106 12.38 -18.72 32.96
C SER A 106 10.89 -18.39 32.99
N VAL A 107 10.08 -19.32 32.49
CA VAL A 107 8.63 -19.22 32.52
C VAL A 107 8.06 -20.50 33.11
N ASP A 108 7.17 -20.37 34.09
CA ASP A 108 6.61 -21.52 34.82
C ASP A 108 5.64 -22.34 33.96
N ARG A 109 4.89 -21.69 33.05
CA ARG A 109 3.91 -22.35 32.18
C ARG A 109 4.01 -21.86 30.73
N PRO A 110 3.86 -22.75 29.74
CA PRO A 110 3.91 -22.37 28.32
C PRO A 110 2.81 -21.37 27.91
N ILE A 111 1.69 -21.33 28.65
CA ILE A 111 0.63 -20.35 28.45
C ILE A 111 1.12 -18.93 28.78
N ASP A 112 1.96 -18.76 29.81
CA ASP A 112 2.47 -17.45 30.20
C ASP A 112 3.45 -16.91 29.15
N ALA A 113 4.24 -17.79 28.52
CA ALA A 113 5.07 -17.44 27.37
C ALA A 113 4.23 -17.02 26.15
N PHE A 114 3.08 -17.67 25.93
CA PHE A 114 2.14 -17.30 24.86
C PHE A 114 1.51 -15.91 25.11
N ILE A 115 1.07 -15.65 26.34
CA ILE A 115 0.51 -14.35 26.75
C ILE A 115 1.58 -13.25 26.59
N MET A 116 2.81 -13.53 27.04
CA MET A 116 3.94 -12.62 26.89
C MET A 116 4.20 -12.30 25.41
N ALA A 117 4.26 -13.33 24.56
CA ALA A 117 4.42 -13.16 23.12
C ALA A 117 3.32 -12.30 22.51
N GLY A 118 2.07 -12.53 22.91
CA GLY A 118 0.92 -11.75 22.47
C GLY A 118 1.04 -10.28 22.85
N LEU A 119 1.42 -9.97 24.09
CA LEU A 119 1.53 -8.59 24.60
C LEU A 119 2.77 -7.86 24.04
N VAL A 120 3.90 -8.55 23.89
CA VAL A 120 5.09 -8.00 23.21
C VAL A 120 4.81 -7.79 21.71
N SER A 121 4.09 -8.69 21.07
CA SER A 121 3.66 -8.53 19.67
C SER A 121 2.66 -7.40 19.51
N LEU A 122 1.74 -7.22 20.47
CA LEU A 122 0.76 -6.13 20.44
C LEU A 122 1.44 -4.76 20.59
N SER A 123 2.33 -4.62 21.58
CA SER A 123 3.09 -3.38 21.80
C SER A 123 3.98 -3.05 20.59
N SER A 124 4.75 -4.01 20.09
CA SER A 124 5.56 -3.83 18.89
C SER A 124 4.73 -3.54 17.64
N SER A 125 3.50 -4.08 17.52
CA SER A 125 2.57 -3.77 16.42
C SER A 125 2.06 -2.34 16.47
N VAL A 126 1.77 -1.79 17.66
CA VAL A 126 1.37 -0.39 17.81
C VAL A 126 2.51 0.54 17.38
N VAL A 127 3.73 0.27 17.86
CA VAL A 127 4.93 1.06 17.49
C VAL A 127 5.23 0.93 16.00
N SER A 128 5.19 -0.29 15.46
CA SER A 128 5.37 -0.54 14.02
C SER A 128 4.30 0.12 13.19
N GLY A 129 3.04 0.13 13.64
CA GLY A 129 1.92 0.80 12.99
C GLY A 129 2.09 2.32 12.96
N ALA A 130 2.59 2.92 14.04
CA ALA A 130 2.91 4.35 14.11
C ALA A 130 4.10 4.74 13.21
N ILE A 131 5.10 3.87 13.07
CA ILE A 131 6.21 4.05 12.12
C ILE A 131 5.69 3.88 10.68
N ALA A 132 4.87 2.86 10.45
CA ALA A 132 4.32 2.54 9.14
C ALA A 132 3.36 3.61 8.62
N SER A 133 2.56 4.25 9.49
CA SER A 133 1.64 5.33 9.11
C SER A 133 2.36 6.54 8.50
N ARG A 134 3.65 6.71 8.83
CA ARG A 134 4.51 7.74 8.24
C ARG A 134 5.23 7.27 6.97
N SER A 135 4.98 6.05 6.49
CA SER A 135 5.70 5.47 5.37
C SER A 135 4.79 4.70 4.40
N ASP A 136 4.66 5.22 3.18
CA ASP A 136 4.07 4.49 2.03
C ASP A 136 4.92 3.30 1.55
N THR A 137 5.97 2.96 2.29
CA THR A 137 7.09 2.15 1.82
C THR A 137 6.68 0.68 1.74
N ALA A 138 5.93 0.17 2.72
CA ALA A 138 5.48 -1.23 2.75
C ALA A 138 4.56 -1.58 1.58
N TYR A 139 3.56 -0.73 1.30
CA TYR A 139 2.63 -0.93 0.18
C TYR A 139 3.35 -0.89 -1.18
N ARG A 140 4.20 0.13 -1.40
CA ARG A 140 4.98 0.26 -2.64
C ARG A 140 5.94 -0.92 -2.83
N LEU A 141 6.66 -1.35 -1.80
CA LEU A 141 7.59 -2.48 -1.90
C LEU A 141 6.89 -3.80 -2.19
N MET A 142 5.77 -4.09 -1.53
CA MET A 142 5.09 -5.37 -1.68
C MET A 142 4.44 -5.50 -3.07
N GLN A 143 3.79 -4.45 -3.57
CA GLN A 143 3.16 -4.49 -4.89
C GLN A 143 4.16 -4.35 -6.03
N VAL A 144 5.08 -3.37 -5.96
CA VAL A 144 6.03 -3.10 -7.05
C VAL A 144 7.02 -4.25 -7.22
N ARG A 145 7.54 -4.86 -6.14
CA ARG A 145 8.48 -5.98 -6.28
C ARG A 145 7.81 -7.23 -6.84
N ARG A 146 6.60 -7.56 -6.36
CA ARG A 146 5.85 -8.73 -6.84
C ARG A 146 5.49 -8.60 -8.32
N GLN A 147 5.06 -7.42 -8.75
CA GLN A 147 4.76 -7.16 -10.16
C GLN A 147 6.03 -7.12 -11.02
N ARG A 148 7.10 -6.44 -10.60
CA ARG A 148 8.38 -6.40 -11.34
C ARG A 148 8.98 -7.78 -11.55
N PHE A 149 8.92 -8.66 -10.56
CA PHE A 149 9.43 -10.02 -10.69
C PHE A 149 8.61 -10.86 -11.68
N ARG A 150 7.27 -10.70 -11.67
CA ARG A 150 6.37 -11.34 -12.64
C ARG A 150 6.59 -10.82 -14.06
N LEU A 151 6.75 -9.51 -14.23
CA LEU A 151 7.02 -8.87 -15.52
C LEU A 151 8.37 -9.31 -16.09
N ARG A 152 9.42 -9.39 -15.25
CA ARG A 152 10.74 -9.93 -15.65
C ARG A 152 10.67 -11.38 -16.12
N ARG A 153 9.85 -12.22 -15.48
CA ARG A 153 9.69 -13.63 -15.86
C ARG A 153 8.90 -13.83 -17.14
N ARG A 154 8.00 -12.91 -17.51
CA ARG A 154 7.20 -13.07 -18.72
C ARG A 154 7.97 -12.83 -20.02
N GLY A 155 9.16 -12.22 -19.94
CA GLY A 155 9.90 -11.80 -21.13
C GLY A 155 9.11 -10.73 -21.89
N ILE A 156 9.69 -9.54 -22.07
CA ILE A 156 9.10 -8.61 -23.03
C ILE A 156 9.34 -9.28 -24.40
N ARG A 157 8.27 -9.64 -25.11
CA ARG A 157 8.40 -10.12 -26.49
C ARG A 157 9.09 -9.01 -27.27
N ALA A 158 10.31 -9.25 -27.73
CA ALA A 158 11.16 -8.24 -28.37
C ALA A 158 10.52 -7.65 -29.64
N ASP A 159 9.58 -8.39 -30.25
CA ASP A 159 8.92 -8.03 -31.51
C ASP A 159 7.51 -7.44 -31.34
N ALA A 160 7.09 -7.10 -30.11
CA ALA A 160 5.80 -6.45 -29.91
C ALA A 160 5.90 -4.94 -30.21
N THR A 161 5.07 -4.44 -31.13
CA THR A 161 4.87 -3.01 -31.33
C THR A 161 4.52 -2.36 -29.98
N PRO A 162 5.20 -1.27 -29.57
CA PRO A 162 4.89 -0.59 -28.32
C PRO A 162 3.42 -0.16 -28.27
N GLY A 163 2.71 -0.54 -27.21
CA GLY A 163 1.34 -0.07 -26.95
C GLY A 163 1.31 1.35 -26.38
N MET A 164 0.10 1.91 -26.27
CA MET A 164 -0.14 3.22 -25.65
C MET A 164 -0.66 3.06 -24.21
N LEU A 165 -0.08 3.81 -23.28
CA LEU A 165 -0.57 3.93 -21.89
C LEU A 165 -0.98 5.38 -21.63
N CYS A 166 -2.29 5.60 -21.47
CA CYS A 166 -2.84 6.90 -21.08
C CYS A 166 -3.07 6.94 -19.57
N ILE A 167 -2.40 7.86 -18.86
CA ILE A 167 -2.57 8.06 -17.42
C ILE A 167 -3.30 9.39 -17.21
N GLN A 168 -4.45 9.34 -16.55
CA GLN A 168 -5.24 10.51 -16.19
C GLN A 168 -5.08 10.78 -14.69
N ILE A 169 -4.68 12.00 -14.34
CA ILE A 169 -4.55 12.43 -12.94
C ILE A 169 -5.59 13.52 -12.71
N ASP A 170 -6.66 13.16 -12.00
CA ASP A 170 -7.78 14.06 -11.75
C ASP A 170 -7.31 15.31 -10.95
N GLY A 171 -7.80 16.48 -11.36
CA GLY A 171 -7.46 17.77 -10.75
C GLY A 171 -6.02 18.26 -10.95
N LEU A 172 -5.21 17.62 -11.79
CA LEU A 172 -3.81 18.04 -12.00
C LEU A 172 -3.69 19.22 -12.96
N GLY A 173 -3.56 20.43 -12.40
CA GLY A 173 -3.29 21.64 -13.18
C GLY A 173 -1.88 21.71 -13.77
N TYR A 174 -1.75 22.31 -14.96
CA TYR A 174 -0.47 22.50 -15.66
C TYR A 174 0.60 23.17 -14.78
N ASP A 175 0.28 24.31 -14.15
CA ASP A 175 1.25 25.04 -13.31
C ASP A 175 1.63 24.31 -12.03
N VAL A 176 0.75 23.46 -11.51
CA VAL A 176 1.05 22.60 -10.37
C VAL A 176 2.10 21.58 -10.78
N LEU A 177 1.90 20.88 -11.90
CA LEU A 177 2.87 19.90 -12.39
C LEU A 177 4.20 20.56 -12.78
N ARG A 178 4.15 21.73 -13.43
CA ARG A 178 5.33 22.50 -13.82
C ARG A 178 6.18 22.86 -12.60
N ARG A 179 5.56 23.38 -11.52
CA ARG A 179 6.26 23.66 -10.25
C ARG A 179 6.82 22.38 -9.62
N ALA A 180 6.02 21.32 -9.53
CA ALA A 180 6.47 20.05 -8.97
C ALA A 180 7.66 19.41 -9.74
N ILE A 181 7.76 19.64 -11.05
CA ILE A 181 8.93 19.25 -11.85
C ILE A 181 10.14 20.12 -11.49
N ALA A 182 9.97 21.44 -11.41
CA ALA A 182 11.04 22.39 -11.06
C ALA A 182 11.60 22.13 -9.66
N ASP A 183 10.72 21.81 -8.70
CA ASP A 183 11.08 21.51 -7.30
C ASP A 183 11.64 20.09 -7.12
N GLY A 184 11.74 19.30 -8.19
CA GLY A 184 12.31 17.94 -8.16
C GLY A 184 11.42 16.87 -7.50
N VAL A 185 10.14 17.18 -7.23
CA VAL A 185 9.18 16.26 -6.60
C VAL A 185 8.79 15.09 -7.52
N THR A 186 8.84 15.30 -8.83
CA THR A 186 8.48 14.30 -9.85
C THR A 186 9.66 13.94 -10.77
N PRO A 187 10.74 13.33 -10.24
CA PRO A 187 12.02 13.20 -10.96
C PRO A 187 11.91 12.38 -12.26
N ALA A 188 11.00 11.40 -12.32
CA ALA A 188 10.77 10.61 -13.52
C ALA A 188 10.11 11.44 -14.64
N LEU A 189 9.07 12.22 -14.32
CA LEU A 189 8.41 13.11 -15.28
C LEU A 189 9.35 14.25 -15.70
N GLY A 190 10.10 14.82 -14.75
CA GLY A 190 11.09 15.85 -15.04
C GLY A 190 12.19 15.36 -16.00
N ARG A 191 12.59 14.08 -15.90
CA ARG A 191 13.51 13.50 -16.89
C ARG A 191 12.88 13.38 -18.28
N LEU A 192 11.65 12.87 -18.37
CA LEU A 192 10.93 12.77 -19.66
C LEU A 192 10.81 14.13 -20.34
N VAL A 193 10.44 15.18 -19.59
CA VAL A 193 10.28 16.54 -20.12
C VAL A 193 11.61 17.14 -20.59
N ARG A 194 12.75 16.76 -20.00
CA ARG A 194 14.07 17.25 -20.43
C ARG A 194 14.62 16.51 -21.65
N GLU A 195 14.29 15.24 -21.80
CA GLU A 195 14.96 14.38 -22.79
C GLU A 195 14.10 14.11 -24.03
N THR A 196 12.83 13.75 -23.85
CA THR A 196 12.04 13.12 -24.92
C THR A 196 10.64 13.68 -25.10
N HIS A 197 10.09 14.38 -24.12
CA HIS A 197 8.70 14.83 -24.11
C HIS A 197 8.60 16.33 -23.87
N ARG A 198 7.47 16.93 -24.25
CA ARG A 198 7.15 18.32 -23.94
C ARG A 198 5.94 18.37 -23.02
N LEU A 199 6.03 19.18 -21.96
CA LEU A 199 4.87 19.50 -21.14
C LEU A 199 4.01 20.52 -21.89
N MET A 200 2.76 20.17 -22.18
CA MET A 200 1.82 21.00 -22.94
C MET A 200 0.63 21.38 -22.05
N PRO A 201 0.20 22.65 -22.03
CA PRO A 201 -1.06 23.02 -21.39
C PRO A 201 -2.22 22.47 -22.20
N TRP A 202 -3.27 22.04 -21.50
CA TRP A 202 -4.53 21.64 -22.10
C TRP A 202 -5.66 22.39 -21.39
N TYR A 203 -6.55 22.98 -22.18
CA TYR A 203 -7.68 23.74 -21.69
C TYR A 203 -8.94 22.92 -21.95
N THR A 204 -9.74 22.72 -20.90
CA THR A 204 -11.09 22.17 -21.03
C THR A 204 -11.99 23.18 -21.71
N ASP A 205 -13.16 22.71 -22.14
CA ASP A 205 -14.28 23.61 -22.41
C ASP A 205 -14.84 24.19 -21.09
N TRP A 206 -16.05 24.72 -21.14
CA TRP A 206 -16.74 25.27 -19.96
C TRP A 206 -16.92 24.24 -18.83
N SER A 207 -17.03 22.95 -19.15
CA SER A 207 -17.21 21.89 -18.17
C SER A 207 -15.89 21.18 -17.90
N SER A 208 -15.12 21.71 -16.93
CA SER A 208 -13.91 21.07 -16.42
C SER A 208 -14.17 19.83 -15.54
N GLN A 209 -15.37 19.25 -15.63
CA GLN A 209 -15.80 18.10 -14.86
C GLN A 209 -15.22 16.80 -15.43
N THR A 210 -14.92 15.84 -14.55
CA THR A 210 -14.29 14.55 -14.91
C THR A 210 -15.06 13.81 -16.01
N GLY A 211 -16.39 13.74 -15.93
CA GLY A 211 -17.21 13.03 -16.91
C GLY A 211 -17.17 13.65 -18.31
N ALA A 212 -17.33 14.97 -18.41
CA ALA A 212 -17.22 15.68 -19.69
C ALA A 212 -15.82 15.52 -20.30
N THR A 213 -14.77 15.70 -19.49
CA THR A 213 -13.38 15.54 -19.94
C THR A 213 -13.09 14.11 -20.41
N GLN A 214 -13.51 13.09 -19.66
CA GLN A 214 -13.27 11.70 -20.04
C GLN A 214 -14.00 11.31 -21.32
N LEU A 215 -15.23 11.78 -21.55
CA LEU A 215 -15.92 11.58 -22.82
C LEU A 215 -15.17 12.23 -23.99
N GLY A 216 -14.69 13.46 -23.79
CA GLY A 216 -13.88 14.16 -24.80
C GLY A 216 -12.61 13.40 -25.16
N VAL A 217 -11.86 12.92 -24.15
CA VAL A 217 -10.60 12.18 -24.35
C VAL A 217 -10.82 10.80 -24.94
N LEU A 218 -11.80 10.05 -24.43
CA LEU A 218 -12.00 8.63 -24.77
C LEU A 218 -12.86 8.43 -26.01
N HIS A 219 -13.79 9.33 -26.31
CA HIS A 219 -14.75 9.19 -27.42
C HIS A 219 -14.69 10.35 -28.41
N GLY A 220 -13.80 11.33 -28.19
CA GLY A 220 -13.63 12.48 -29.08
C GLY A 220 -14.76 13.51 -29.02
N CYS A 221 -15.75 13.33 -28.13
CA CYS A 221 -16.92 14.21 -28.05
C CYS A 221 -17.47 14.26 -26.63
N ASN A 222 -17.65 15.47 -26.10
CA ASN A 222 -18.29 15.74 -24.80
C ASN A 222 -19.57 16.58 -24.93
N ASN A 223 -20.15 16.64 -26.14
CA ASN A 223 -21.38 17.39 -26.42
C ASN A 223 -22.55 16.98 -25.51
N ASN A 224 -23.44 17.93 -25.17
CA ASN A 224 -24.62 17.66 -24.34
C ASN A 224 -24.31 17.11 -22.92
N VAL A 225 -23.13 17.44 -22.37
CA VAL A 225 -22.73 17.11 -20.99
C VAL A 225 -22.31 18.38 -20.26
N PRO A 226 -23.28 19.13 -19.70
CA PRO A 226 -23.00 20.48 -19.18
C PRO A 226 -22.37 20.49 -17.78
N ALA A 227 -22.53 19.44 -16.99
CA ALA A 227 -22.11 19.40 -15.59
C ALA A 227 -21.98 17.96 -15.08
N PHE A 228 -21.57 17.80 -13.82
CA PHE A 228 -21.59 16.50 -13.13
C PHE A 228 -23.01 15.96 -12.90
N ARG A 229 -23.96 16.87 -12.64
CA ARG A 229 -25.38 16.60 -12.41
C ARG A 229 -26.20 17.64 -13.13
N TRP A 230 -27.18 17.23 -13.94
CA TRP A 230 -28.03 18.15 -14.68
C TRP A 230 -29.42 17.55 -14.92
N TYR A 231 -30.37 18.41 -15.30
CA TYR A 231 -31.70 17.97 -15.71
C TYR A 231 -31.72 17.68 -17.21
N ASP A 232 -31.97 16.44 -17.57
CA ASP A 232 -32.12 15.98 -18.94
C ASP A 232 -33.57 16.18 -19.39
N LYS A 233 -33.77 17.14 -20.29
CA LYS A 233 -35.10 17.53 -20.79
C LYS A 233 -35.74 16.46 -21.66
N VAL A 234 -34.96 15.58 -22.29
CA VAL A 234 -35.49 14.51 -23.16
C VAL A 234 -36.08 13.39 -22.31
N THR A 235 -35.38 13.01 -21.24
CA THR A 235 -35.82 11.93 -20.34
C THR A 235 -36.71 12.43 -19.19
N GLY A 236 -36.72 13.73 -18.93
CA GLY A 236 -37.45 14.36 -17.82
C GLY A 236 -36.84 14.05 -16.45
N LYS A 237 -35.58 13.60 -16.40
CA LYS A 237 -34.90 13.10 -15.19
C LYS A 237 -33.64 13.89 -14.91
N ILE A 238 -33.14 13.75 -13.68
CA ILE A 238 -31.81 14.23 -13.32
C ILE A 238 -30.80 13.17 -13.73
N ALA A 239 -29.87 13.53 -14.60
CA ALA A 239 -28.70 12.72 -14.94
C ALA A 239 -27.52 13.08 -14.01
N VAL A 240 -26.76 12.07 -13.58
CA VAL A 240 -25.58 12.27 -12.72
C VAL A 240 -24.50 11.22 -12.95
N PHE A 241 -23.23 11.62 -12.94
CA PHE A 241 -22.12 10.68 -13.18
C PHE A 241 -21.87 9.69 -12.02
N SER A 242 -22.50 9.84 -10.87
CA SER A 242 -22.47 8.82 -9.82
C SER A 242 -23.40 7.63 -10.10
N ASN A 243 -24.33 7.75 -11.05
CA ASN A 243 -25.25 6.69 -11.43
C ASN A 243 -24.72 5.93 -12.66
N PRO A 244 -24.41 4.63 -12.57
CA PRO A 244 -23.90 3.83 -13.69
C PRO A 244 -24.74 3.90 -14.96
N ARG A 245 -26.07 3.87 -14.84
CA ARG A 245 -26.97 3.90 -16.01
C ARG A 245 -26.85 5.21 -16.78
N ASP A 246 -26.79 6.33 -16.07
CA ASP A 246 -26.63 7.64 -16.70
C ASP A 246 -25.29 7.74 -17.44
N ASN A 247 -24.22 7.08 -16.94
CA ASN A 247 -22.94 7.02 -17.65
C ASN A 247 -23.02 6.14 -18.90
N GLU A 248 -23.70 5.00 -18.82
CA GLU A 248 -23.92 4.10 -19.95
C GLU A 248 -24.70 4.79 -21.08
N ASP A 249 -25.77 5.49 -20.75
CA ASP A 249 -26.58 6.23 -21.73
C ASP A 249 -25.72 7.29 -22.46
N ARG A 250 -24.89 8.04 -21.72
CA ARG A 250 -23.98 9.04 -22.31
C ARG A 250 -22.89 8.41 -23.18
N GLU A 251 -22.42 7.22 -22.84
CA GLU A 251 -21.47 6.47 -23.68
C GLU A 251 -22.14 5.94 -24.95
N MET A 252 -23.36 5.41 -24.85
CA MET A 252 -24.12 4.86 -25.97
C MET A 252 -24.53 5.93 -26.99
N GLU A 253 -24.83 7.15 -26.55
CA GLU A 253 -25.05 8.32 -27.43
C GLU A 253 -23.85 8.59 -28.37
N ARG A 254 -22.68 8.05 -28.08
CA ARG A 254 -21.43 8.20 -28.85
C ARG A 254 -20.97 6.90 -29.49
N SER A 255 -21.81 5.86 -29.51
CA SER A 255 -21.44 4.53 -30.03
C SER A 255 -21.00 4.53 -31.50
N GLU A 256 -21.41 5.54 -32.29
CA GLU A 256 -20.96 5.74 -33.68
C GLU A 256 -19.52 6.28 -33.77
N LEU A 257 -19.01 6.91 -32.71
CA LEU A 257 -17.64 7.40 -32.63
C LEU A 257 -16.73 6.26 -32.19
N ARG A 258 -15.63 6.06 -32.92
CA ARG A 258 -14.63 5.07 -32.54
C ARG A 258 -13.88 5.54 -31.30
N GLY A 259 -14.12 4.87 -30.18
CA GLY A 259 -13.42 5.15 -28.93
C GLY A 259 -11.90 4.94 -29.03
N LEU A 260 -11.15 5.70 -28.24
CA LEU A 260 -9.68 5.68 -28.17
C LEU A 260 -9.11 4.30 -27.86
N LEU A 261 -9.86 3.48 -27.11
CA LEU A 261 -9.47 2.16 -26.62
C LEU A 261 -10.23 1.03 -27.33
N ALA A 262 -10.83 1.30 -28.49
CA ALA A 262 -11.70 0.36 -29.20
C ALA A 262 -10.97 -0.85 -29.82
N VAL A 263 -9.64 -0.82 -29.95
CA VAL A 263 -8.86 -1.93 -30.54
C VAL A 263 -7.76 -2.37 -29.60
N ASP A 264 -7.85 -3.63 -29.15
CA ASP A 264 -6.91 -4.25 -28.21
C ASP A 264 -6.66 -3.36 -26.97
N GLY A 265 -7.70 -2.64 -26.55
CA GLY A 265 -7.64 -1.64 -25.50
C GLY A 265 -8.17 -2.15 -24.18
N ALA A 266 -7.72 -1.51 -23.10
CA ALA A 266 -8.14 -1.81 -21.75
C ALA A 266 -8.45 -0.52 -20.98
N SER A 267 -9.59 -0.48 -20.29
CA SER A 267 -10.00 0.65 -19.44
C SER A 267 -10.01 0.24 -17.96
N ARG A 268 -9.47 1.10 -17.09
CA ARG A 268 -9.28 0.81 -15.66
C ARG A 268 -9.65 2.02 -14.81
N GLY A 269 -10.65 1.88 -13.94
CA GLY A 269 -11.02 2.94 -12.98
C GLY A 269 -11.57 4.22 -13.61
N ASN A 270 -12.13 4.14 -14.83
CA ASN A 270 -12.69 5.27 -15.55
C ASN A 270 -14.22 5.34 -15.39
N LEU A 271 -14.84 6.45 -15.78
CA LEU A 271 -16.30 6.54 -15.90
C LEU A 271 -16.81 5.77 -17.13
N PHE A 272 -16.03 5.78 -18.21
CA PHE A 272 -16.39 5.20 -19.50
C PHE A 272 -15.37 4.17 -20.00
N THR A 273 -15.80 3.28 -20.88
CA THR A 273 -14.92 2.25 -21.45
C THR A 273 -13.95 2.81 -22.50
N GLY A 274 -14.34 3.87 -23.21
CA GLY A 274 -13.58 4.33 -24.38
C GLY A 274 -13.56 3.31 -25.51
N GLY A 275 -14.55 2.41 -25.56
CA GLY A 275 -14.64 1.31 -26.52
C GLY A 275 -13.90 0.03 -26.12
N ALA A 276 -13.23 -0.01 -24.96
CA ALA A 276 -12.47 -1.19 -24.53
C ALA A 276 -13.38 -2.34 -24.07
N ASP A 277 -13.19 -3.52 -24.68
CA ASP A 277 -13.83 -4.77 -24.23
C ASP A 277 -13.31 -5.20 -22.85
N ASP A 278 -12.00 -5.02 -22.60
CA ASP A 278 -11.40 -5.28 -21.30
C ASP A 278 -11.56 -4.05 -20.39
N ASN A 279 -12.59 -4.05 -19.55
CA ASN A 279 -12.86 -2.97 -18.60
C ASN A 279 -12.96 -3.49 -17.16
N VAL A 280 -12.33 -2.78 -16.23
CA VAL A 280 -12.35 -3.10 -14.78
C VAL A 280 -12.56 -1.82 -13.98
N LEU A 281 -13.51 -1.86 -13.05
CA LEU A 281 -13.94 -0.69 -12.26
C LEU A 281 -14.37 0.49 -13.15
N VAL A 282 -15.08 0.21 -14.24
CA VAL A 282 -15.61 1.23 -15.14
C VAL A 282 -17.08 1.50 -14.82
N VAL A 283 -17.43 2.74 -14.48
CA VAL A 283 -18.75 3.10 -13.95
C VAL A 283 -19.88 2.78 -14.93
N SER A 284 -19.73 3.09 -16.23
CA SER A 284 -20.73 2.78 -17.27
C SER A 284 -21.01 1.30 -17.47
N ARG A 285 -20.20 0.40 -16.90
CA ARG A 285 -20.38 -1.06 -16.97
C ARG A 285 -20.74 -1.69 -15.63
N MET A 286 -20.84 -0.91 -14.56
CA MET A 286 -21.26 -1.41 -13.26
C MET A 286 -22.76 -1.76 -13.29
N ARG A 287 -23.09 -3.03 -13.03
CA ARG A 287 -24.47 -3.49 -12.88
C ARG A 287 -24.79 -3.67 -11.40
N GLY A 288 -25.84 -3.00 -10.92
CA GLY A 288 -26.36 -3.19 -9.56
C GLY A 288 -25.95 -2.12 -8.52
N ALA A 289 -25.68 -0.89 -8.95
CA ALA A 289 -25.69 0.26 -8.05
C ALA A 289 -27.10 0.86 -7.93
#